data_AF-A0A976IKC2-F1
#
_entry.id   AF-A0A976IKC2-F1
#
_cell.length_a   1.000
_cell.length_b   1.000
_cell.length_c   1.000
_cell.angle_alpha   90.00
_cell.angle_beta   90.00
_cell.angle_gamma   90.00
#
_symmetry.space_group_name_H-M   'P 1'
#
loop_
_entity.id
_entity.type
_entity.pdbx_description
1 polymer ?
#
loop_
_entity_poly.entity_id
_entity_poly.type
_entity_poly.pdbx_seq_one_letter_code
_entity_poly.pdbx_strand_id
1 'polypeptide(L)'
;MLFSLYIINKAGGLVYQQDLSPLAPKLSSNDHLRLGSTFHSMHAIAALAAPTNSGGIDSLETSTFRLQCLQTLTGIKFFITAALVYNIVLLEPILRVGDANPLQSLQHQSQSIY
;
A
#
# COMPACT_ATOMS: atom_id res chain seq x y z
N MET A 1 -1.52 4.22 -12.62
CA MET A 1 -1.60 2.76 -12.79
C MET A 1 -1.02 2.12 -11.54
N LEU A 2 -1.44 0.90 -11.15
CA LEU A 2 -0.79 0.16 -10.07
C LEU A 2 0.52 -0.45 -10.58
N PHE A 3 1.56 -0.46 -9.74
CA PHE A 3 2.88 -0.98 -10.09
C PHE A 3 3.12 -2.32 -9.41
N SER A 4 3.32 -2.35 -8.09
CA SER A 4 3.62 -3.60 -7.38
C SER A 4 2.90 -3.68 -6.04
N LEU A 5 2.46 -4.89 -5.66
CA LEU A 5 1.96 -5.27 -4.34
C LEU A 5 3.06 -5.96 -3.54
N TYR A 6 3.13 -5.64 -2.26
CA TYR A 6 4.02 -6.26 -1.29
C TYR A 6 3.25 -6.69 -0.05
N ILE A 7 3.56 -7.87 0.46
CA ILE A 7 3.06 -8.38 1.74
C ILE A 7 4.27 -8.66 2.63
N ILE A 8 4.36 -7.93 3.75
CA ILE A 8 5.42 -8.09 4.75
C ILE A 8 4.80 -8.67 6.02
N ASN A 9 5.41 -9.70 6.60
CA ASN A 9 4.96 -10.24 7.88
C ASN A 9 5.27 -9.29 9.06
N LYS A 10 4.79 -9.68 10.25
CA LYS A 10 5.02 -8.93 11.49
C LYS A 10 6.50 -8.76 11.84
N ALA A 11 7.36 -9.70 11.45
CA ALA A 11 8.80 -9.67 11.72
C ALA A 11 9.61 -8.84 10.71
N GLY A 12 8.96 -8.25 9.69
CA GLY A 12 9.63 -7.45 8.66
C GLY A 12 10.14 -8.22 7.45
N GLY A 13 9.87 -9.53 7.38
CA GLY A 13 10.20 -10.35 6.21
C GLY A 13 9.16 -10.19 5.10
N LEU A 14 9.64 -10.01 3.85
CA LEU A 14 8.80 -10.07 2.67
C LEU A 14 8.26 -11.48 2.47
N VAL A 15 6.94 -11.62 2.45
CA VAL A 15 6.21 -12.89 2.24
C VAL A 15 5.79 -13.04 0.79
N TYR A 16 5.36 -11.94 0.17
CA TYR A 16 4.85 -11.94 -1.20
C TYR A 16 5.16 -10.62 -1.90
N GLN A 17 5.49 -10.72 -3.17
CA GLN A 17 5.62 -9.57 -4.06
C GLN A 17 4.99 -9.94 -5.42
N GLN A 18 4.27 -9.00 -6.00
CA GLN A 18 3.70 -9.14 -7.34
C GLN A 18 3.76 -7.83 -8.09
N ASP A 19 4.18 -7.89 -9.35
CA ASP A 19 4.00 -6.81 -10.30
C ASP A 19 2.56 -6.84 -10.84
N LEU A 20 1.85 -5.74 -10.65
CA LEU A 20 0.46 -5.53 -11.06
C LEU A 20 0.35 -4.90 -12.45
N SER A 21 1.47 -4.45 -13.03
CA SER A 21 1.51 -3.97 -14.41
C SER A 21 2.87 -4.23 -15.08
N PRO A 22 2.92 -4.25 -16.43
CA PRO A 22 4.19 -4.36 -17.16
C PRO A 22 5.14 -3.18 -16.93
N LEU A 23 4.62 -2.02 -16.47
CA LEU A 23 5.44 -0.85 -16.14
C LEU A 23 5.99 -0.87 -14.71
N ALA A 24 5.69 -1.92 -13.92
CA ALA A 24 6.29 -2.11 -12.62
C ALA A 24 7.83 -2.24 -12.75
N PRO A 25 8.61 -1.59 -11.87
CA PRO A 25 10.07 -1.71 -11.88
C PRO A 25 10.50 -3.18 -11.75
N LYS A 26 11.36 -3.63 -12.67
CA LYS A 26 11.96 -4.97 -12.63
C LYS A 26 13.17 -4.96 -11.70
N LEU A 27 12.95 -5.39 -10.47
CA LEU A 27 13.98 -5.47 -9.45
C LEU A 27 14.43 -6.93 -9.27
N SER A 28 15.62 -7.13 -8.71
CA SER A 28 16.05 -8.47 -8.31
C SER A 28 15.28 -8.94 -7.07
N SER A 29 15.22 -10.25 -6.83
CA SER A 29 14.61 -10.79 -5.61
C SER A 29 15.22 -10.20 -4.33
N ASN A 30 16.54 -9.98 -4.32
CA ASN A 30 17.23 -9.38 -3.18
C ASN A 30 16.85 -7.91 -2.98
N ASP A 31 16.56 -7.18 -4.05
CA ASP A 31 16.13 -5.78 -3.93
C ASP A 31 14.70 -5.68 -3.42
N HIS A 32 13.81 -6.59 -3.82
CA HIS A 32 12.49 -6.68 -3.20
C HIS A 32 12.58 -7.00 -1.70
N LEU A 33 13.45 -7.95 -1.30
CA LEU A 33 13.70 -8.26 0.11
C LEU A 33 14.20 -7.04 0.88
N ARG A 34 15.17 -6.29 0.32
CA ARG A 34 15.68 -5.05 0.91
C ARG A 34 14.58 -4.01 1.05
N LEU A 35 13.79 -3.76 0.01
CA LEU A 35 12.69 -2.80 0.04
C LEU A 35 11.65 -3.14 1.11
N GLY A 36 11.26 -4.42 1.21
CA GLY A 36 10.32 -4.87 2.23
C GLY A 36 10.82 -4.62 3.64
N SER A 37 12.06 -5.02 3.93
CA SER A 37 12.71 -4.80 5.23
C SER A 37 12.91 -3.32 5.54
N THR A 38 13.33 -2.52 4.56
CA THR A 38 13.49 -1.06 4.71
C THR A 38 12.16 -0.40 5.02
N PHE A 39 11.08 -0.74 4.29
CA PHE A 39 9.75 -0.22 4.56
C PHE A 39 9.27 -0.58 5.96
N HIS A 40 9.49 -1.82 6.39
CA HIS A 40 9.14 -2.25 7.75
C HIS A 40 9.81 -1.37 8.82
N SER A 41 11.12 -1.13 8.70
CA SER A 41 11.86 -0.26 9.62
C SER A 41 11.37 1.17 9.58
N MET A 42 11.14 1.74 8.38
CA MET A 42 10.60 3.10 8.24
C MET A 42 9.22 3.24 8.87
N HIS A 43 8.34 2.24 8.68
CA HIS A 43 7.00 2.23 9.24
C HIS A 43 7.04 2.21 10.78
N ALA A 44 7.92 1.41 11.38
CA ALA A 44 8.12 1.39 12.83
C ALA A 44 8.70 2.71 13.38
N ILE A 45 9.71 3.26 12.70
CA ILE A 45 10.31 4.55 13.08
C ILE A 45 9.28 5.68 13.00
N ALA A 46 8.45 5.71 11.96
CA ALA A 46 7.39 6.71 11.82
C ALA A 46 6.37 6.66 12.97
N ALA A 47 6.04 5.46 13.47
CA ALA A 47 5.18 5.32 14.64
C ALA A 47 5.83 5.90 15.90
N LEU A 48 7.14 5.73 16.07
CA LEU A 48 7.90 6.28 17.20
C LEU A 48 8.12 7.80 17.10
N ALA A 49 8.28 8.32 15.88
CA ALA A 49 8.53 9.73 15.63
C ALA A 49 7.25 10.58 15.67
N ALA A 50 6.07 9.96 15.67
CA ALA A 50 4.82 10.67 15.71
C ALA A 50 4.63 11.40 17.05
N PRO A 51 4.05 12.62 17.05
CA PRO A 51 3.80 13.38 18.28
C PRO A 51 2.70 12.77 19.16
N THR A 52 1.93 11.83 18.61
CA THR A 52 0.85 11.10 19.27
C THR A 52 0.93 9.63 18.88
N ASN A 53 0.15 8.78 19.57
CA ASN A 53 0.01 7.37 19.20
C ASN A 53 -0.31 7.24 17.70
N SER A 54 0.53 6.50 16.98
CA SER A 54 0.45 6.30 15.54
C SER A 54 0.63 4.83 15.20
N GLY A 55 -0.04 4.40 14.14
CA GLY A 55 0.13 3.06 13.55
C GLY A 55 1.35 2.93 12.65
N GLY A 56 2.02 4.03 12.30
CA GLY A 56 3.14 4.07 11.36
C GLY A 56 2.78 4.80 10.05
N ILE A 57 3.32 4.31 8.94
CA ILE A 57 3.11 4.87 7.60
C ILE A 57 1.86 4.24 6.96
N ASP A 58 0.84 5.05 6.71
CA ASP A 58 -0.33 4.67 5.90
C ASP A 58 -0.15 5.07 4.41
N SER A 59 0.55 6.17 4.14
CA SER A 59 0.84 6.61 2.77
C SER A 59 2.20 7.29 2.65
N LEU A 60 2.83 7.16 1.49
CA LEU A 60 4.06 7.86 1.12
C LEU A 60 3.93 8.35 -0.32
N GLU A 61 4.16 9.64 -0.53
CA GLU A 61 4.10 10.27 -1.84
C GLU A 61 5.48 10.80 -2.25
N THR A 62 5.82 10.61 -3.52
CA THR A 62 7.05 11.11 -4.13
C THR A 62 6.70 11.88 -5.40
N SER A 63 7.71 12.42 -6.09
CA SER A 63 7.50 13.05 -7.40
C SER A 63 7.22 12.05 -8.54
N THR A 64 7.30 10.73 -8.29
CA THR A 64 7.21 9.71 -9.35
C THR A 64 6.15 8.64 -9.07
N PHE A 65 5.96 8.25 -7.82
CA PHE A 65 4.97 7.27 -7.40
C PHE A 65 4.40 7.59 -6.02
N ARG A 66 3.25 6.98 -5.73
CA ARG A 66 2.65 6.92 -4.40
C ARG A 66 2.68 5.47 -3.90
N LEU A 67 2.86 5.31 -2.60
CA LEU A 67 2.71 4.06 -1.88
C LEU A 67 1.56 4.21 -0.88
N GLN A 68 0.66 3.22 -0.85
CA GLN A 68 -0.37 3.10 0.17
C GLN A 68 -0.09 1.83 0.99
N CYS A 69 -0.23 1.90 2.30
CA CYS A 69 0.03 0.80 3.23
C CYS A 69 -1.17 0.56 4.14
N LEU A 70 -1.53 -0.71 4.30
CA LEU A 70 -2.49 -1.22 5.27
C LEU A 70 -1.76 -2.19 6.20
N GLN A 71 -1.78 -1.92 7.50
CA GLN A 71 -1.34 -2.88 8.52
C GLN A 71 -2.55 -3.57 9.18
N THR A 72 -2.54 -4.89 9.25
CA THR A 72 -3.57 -5.68 9.97
C THR A 72 -3.33 -5.69 11.47
N LEU A 73 -4.35 -6.08 12.26
CA LEU A 73 -4.21 -6.28 13.71
C LEU A 73 -3.18 -7.37 14.07
N THR A 74 -2.94 -8.33 13.16
CA THR A 74 -1.90 -9.36 13.31
C THR A 74 -0.49 -8.86 12.97
N GLY A 75 -0.34 -7.60 12.52
CA GLY A 75 0.93 -6.95 12.22
C GLY A 75 1.47 -7.17 10.81
N ILE A 76 0.69 -7.82 9.94
CA ILE A 76 1.02 -7.99 8.51
C ILE A 76 0.78 -6.66 7.79
N LYS A 77 1.70 -6.27 6.90
CA LYS A 77 1.62 -5.05 6.13
C LYS A 77 1.41 -5.38 4.66
N PHE A 78 0.40 -4.78 4.07
CA PHE A 78 0.14 -4.79 2.64
C PHE A 78 0.46 -3.40 2.13
N PHE A 79 1.36 -3.27 1.17
CA PHE A 79 1.53 -1.98 0.50
C PHE A 79 1.55 -2.12 -1.01
N ILE A 80 0.98 -1.12 -1.67
CA ILE A 80 0.91 -1.02 -3.13
C ILE A 80 1.60 0.26 -3.57
N THR A 81 2.42 0.18 -4.61
CA THR A 81 2.94 1.35 -5.32
C THR A 81 2.11 1.65 -6.56
N ALA A 82 1.90 2.93 -6.87
CA ALA A 82 1.09 3.36 -8.01
C ALA A 82 1.57 4.70 -8.57
N ALA A 83 1.21 4.98 -9.83
CA ALA A 83 1.44 6.30 -10.44
C ALA A 83 0.65 7.39 -9.70
N LEU A 84 1.14 8.63 -9.72
CA LEU A 84 0.59 9.76 -8.96
C LEU A 84 -0.89 10.07 -9.24
N VAL A 85 -1.39 9.71 -10.42
CA VAL A 85 -2.81 9.86 -10.80
C VAL A 85 -3.77 9.03 -9.92
N TYR A 86 -3.26 8.03 -9.19
CA TYR A 86 -4.05 7.25 -8.23
C TYR A 86 -4.00 7.91 -6.86
N ASN A 87 -5.12 8.52 -6.48
CA ASN A 87 -5.32 9.18 -5.19
C ASN A 87 -5.39 8.15 -4.05
N ILE A 88 -5.03 8.56 -2.83
CA ILE A 88 -5.11 7.74 -1.61
C ILE A 88 -6.52 7.12 -1.44
N VAL A 89 -7.56 7.90 -1.76
CA VAL A 89 -8.99 7.48 -1.73
C VAL A 89 -9.28 6.32 -2.68
N LEU A 90 -8.52 6.16 -3.76
CA LEU A 90 -8.68 5.04 -4.71
C LEU A 90 -7.86 3.80 -4.34
N LEU A 91 -6.83 3.94 -3.52
CA LEU A 91 -5.92 2.85 -3.16
C LEU A 91 -6.34 2.13 -1.88
N GLU A 92 -6.90 2.86 -0.91
CA GLU A 92 -7.44 2.28 0.33
C GLU A 92 -8.49 1.18 0.07
N PRO A 93 -9.51 1.36 -0.80
CA PRO A 93 -10.50 0.32 -1.07
C PRO A 93 -9.89 -0.91 -1.75
N ILE A 94 -8.92 -0.72 -2.64
CA ILE A 94 -8.22 -1.81 -3.34
C ILE A 94 -7.45 -2.68 -2.33
N LEU A 95 -6.78 -2.05 -1.37
CA LEU A 95 -6.06 -2.75 -0.30
C LEU A 95 -7.00 -3.47 0.69
N ARG A 96 -8.18 -2.90 0.95
CA ARG A 96 -9.12 -3.44 1.96
C ARG A 96 -10.07 -4.50 1.43
N VAL A 97 -10.42 -4.45 0.15
CA VAL A 97 -11.51 -5.28 -0.40
C VAL A 97 -11.00 -6.29 -1.43
N GLY A 98 -9.82 -6.10 -2.03
CA GLY A 98 -9.38 -6.92 -3.16
C GLY A 98 -10.20 -6.70 -4.44
N ASP A 99 -11.17 -5.78 -4.41
CA ASP A 99 -12.02 -5.46 -5.55
C ASP A 99 -11.34 -4.44 -6.47
N ALA A 100 -11.13 -4.87 -7.72
CA ALA A 100 -10.47 -4.10 -8.76
C ALA A 100 -11.32 -2.96 -9.36
N ASN A 101 -12.50 -2.65 -8.79
CA ASN A 101 -13.40 -1.64 -9.37
C ASN A 101 -14.05 -0.68 -8.35
N PRO A 102 -13.27 0.27 -7.79
CA PRO A 102 -13.77 1.26 -6.84
C PRO A 102 -14.80 2.24 -7.43
N LEU A 103 -15.04 2.21 -8.76
CA LEU A 103 -16.04 3.05 -9.42
C LEU A 103 -17.47 2.50 -9.31
N GLN A 104 -17.65 1.18 -9.13
CA GLN A 104 -18.99 0.57 -8.99
C GLN A 104 -19.62 0.84 -7.62
N SER A 105 -18.81 0.92 -6.55
CA SER A 105 -19.30 1.25 -5.22
C SER A 105 -19.78 2.70 -5.08
N LEU A 106 -19.19 3.62 -5.86
CA LEU A 106 -19.59 5.03 -5.90
C LEU A 106 -20.91 5.25 -6.67
N GLN A 107 -21.26 4.38 -7.63
CA GLN A 107 -22.54 4.47 -8.36
C GLN A 107 -23.73 3.99 -7.53
N HIS A 108 -23.52 3.11 -6.55
CA HIS A 108 -24.60 2.64 -5.67
C HIS A 108 -24.96 3.63 -4.55
N GLN A 109 -24.07 4.56 -4.18
CA GLN A 109 -24.38 5.58 -3.17
C GLN A 109 -25.23 6.74 -3.70
N SER A 110 -25.25 6.99 -5.02
CA SER A 110 -26.06 8.04 -5.65
C SER A 110 -27.50 7.62 -5.98
N GLN A 111 -27.87 6.35 -5.78
CA GLN A 111 -29.23 5.86 -6.03
C GLN A 111 -30.10 5.73 -4.76
N SER A 112 -29.58 6.07 -3.58
CA SER A 112 -30.34 5.99 -2.32
C SER A 112 -30.91 7.34 -1.86
N ILE A 113 -30.93 8.35 -2.73
CA ILE A 113 -31.59 9.64 -2.49
C ILE A 113 -32.72 9.80 -3.51
N TYR A 114 -33.76 8.99 -3.39
CA TYR A 114 -35.15 9.28 -3.77
C TYR A 114 -36.07 8.34 -2.99
#